data_AF-W1WH43-F1
#
_entry.id   AF-W1WH43-F1
#
_cell.length_a   1.000
_cell.length_b   1.000
_cell.length_c   1.000
_cell.angle_alpha   90.00
_cell.angle_beta   90.00
_cell.angle_gamma   90.00
#
_symmetry.space_group_name_H-M   'P 1'
#
loop_
_entity.id
_entity.type
_entity.pdbx_description
1 polymer ?
#
loop_
_entity_poly.entity_id
_entity_poly.type
_entity_poly.pdbx_seq_one_letter_code
_entity_poly.pdbx_strand_id
1 'polypeptide(L)' 'MALQTIRFPITAIASILHRVSGVITFVAVGILLWLLGTRPSSPEGFEQASAIMGSFFVKFIMWGILTALAYHV' A
#
# COMPACT_ATOMS: atom_id res chain seq x y z
N MET A 1 -2.60 -23.03 18.68
CA MET A 1 -3.62 -23.96 18.13
C MET A 1 -5.07 -23.50 18.34
N ALA A 2 -5.40 -22.65 19.33
CA ALA A 2 -6.80 -22.27 19.59
C ALA A 2 -7.52 -21.46 18.48
N LEU A 3 -6.79 -20.68 17.65
CA LEU A 3 -7.37 -19.87 16.58
C LEU A 3 -7.81 -20.67 15.34
N GLN A 4 -7.34 -21.91 15.17
CA GLN A 4 -7.67 -22.75 14.00
C GLN A 4 -8.97 -23.55 14.18
N THR A 5 -9.49 -23.65 15.42
CA THR A 5 -10.68 -24.45 15.75
C THR A 5 -11.96 -23.60 15.77
N ILE A 6 -11.84 -22.27 15.76
CA ILE A 6 -12.97 -21.32 15.83
C ILE A 6 -13.32 -20.85 14.42
N ARG A 7 -14.59 -20.98 14.02
CA ARG A 7 -15.11 -20.43 12.76
C ARG A 7 -15.39 -18.95 12.94
N PHE A 8 -14.58 -18.10 12.32
CA PHE A 8 -14.80 -16.65 12.37
C PHE A 8 -15.94 -16.23 11.43
N PRO A 9 -16.88 -15.40 11.90
CA PRO A 9 -17.86 -14.79 11.01
C PRO A 9 -17.17 -13.81 10.05
N ILE A 10 -17.79 -13.56 8.89
CA ILE A 10 -17.22 -12.67 7.86
C ILE A 10 -16.92 -11.26 8.38
N THR A 11 -17.71 -10.78 9.35
CA THR A 11 -17.52 -9.47 10.01
C THR A 11 -16.25 -9.42 10.85
N ALA A 12 -15.85 -10.53 11.49
CA ALA A 12 -14.60 -10.61 12.23
C ALA A 12 -13.38 -10.58 11.30
N ILE A 13 -13.49 -11.25 10.14
CA ILE A 13 -12.47 -11.21 9.09
C ILE A 13 -12.34 -9.78 8.53
N ALA A 14 -13.47 -9.12 8.26
CA ALA A 14 -13.47 -7.73 7.80
C ALA A 14 -12.81 -6.78 8.82
N SER A 15 -13.09 -6.96 10.12
CA SER A 15 -12.48 -6.15 11.17
C SER A 15 -10.95 -6.30 11.23
N ILE A 16 -10.42 -7.54 11.16
CA ILE A 16 -8.97 -7.73 11.20
C ILE A 16 -8.29 -7.22 9.92
N LEU A 17 -8.91 -7.42 8.75
CA LEU A 17 -8.39 -6.90 7.50
C LEU A 17 -8.35 -5.38 7.50
N HIS A 18 -9.36 -4.71 8.06
CA HIS A 18 -9.41 -3.24 8.13
C HIS A 18 -8.33 -2.68 9.06
N ARG A 19 -8.02 -3.38 10.16
CA ARG A 19 -6.91 -3.03 11.05
C ARG A 19 -5.56 -3.19 10.35
N VAL A 20 -5.37 -4.31 9.65
CA VAL A 20 -4.13 -4.58 8.91
C VAL A 20 -3.95 -3.58 7.76
N SER A 21 -5.01 -3.26 7.02
CA SER A 21 -4.95 -2.27 5.94
C SER A 21 -4.62 -0.87 6.45
N GLY A 22 -5.05 -0.52 7.67
CA GLY A 22 -4.66 0.73 8.33
C GLY A 22 -3.15 0.82 8.58
N VAL A 23 -2.53 -0.25 9.10
CA VAL A 23 -1.08 -0.30 9.33
C VAL A 23 -0.31 -0.24 8.01
N ILE A 24 -0.78 -0.95 6.98
CA ILE A 24 -0.19 -0.88 5.62
C ILE A 24 -0.28 0.55 5.08
N THR A 25 -1.44 1.20 5.21
CA THR A 25 -1.66 2.56 4.73
C THR A 25 -0.73 3.56 5.42
N PHE A 26 -0.50 3.41 6.73
CA PHE A 26 0.43 4.26 7.47
C PHE A 26 1.86 4.21 6.90
N VAL A 27 2.38 3.01 6.62
CA VAL A 27 3.71 2.85 5.99
C VAL A 27 3.69 3.36 4.54
N ALA A 28 2.60 3.09 3.82
CA ALA A 28 2.44 3.51 2.43
C ALA A 28 2.50 5.03 2.25
N VAL A 29 1.98 5.81 3.19
CA VAL A 29 2.08 7.29 3.17
C VAL A 29 3.55 7.72 3.12
N GLY A 30 4.44 7.11 3.90
CA GLY A 30 5.88 7.43 3.85
C GLY A 30 6.49 7.15 2.48
N ILE A 31 6.15 6.01 1.86
CA ILE A 31 6.62 5.63 0.52
C ILE A 31 6.09 6.62 -0.54
N LEU A 32 4.81 6.97 -0.47
CA LEU A 32 4.18 7.90 -1.40
C LEU A 32 4.75 9.31 -1.28
N LEU A 33 5.02 9.79 -0.06
CA LEU A 33 5.65 11.09 0.18
C LEU A 33 7.11 11.11 -0.30
N TRP A 34 7.86 10.03 -0.11
CA TRP A 34 9.20 9.90 -0.66
C TRP A 34 9.20 9.91 -2.20
N LEU A 35 8.29 9.14 -2.82
CA LEU A 35 8.14 9.13 -4.27
C LEU A 35 7.72 10.51 -4.80
N LEU A 36 6.81 11.19 -4.11
CA LEU A 36 6.39 12.56 -4.40
C LEU A 36 7.58 13.53 -4.33
N GLY A 37 8.41 13.44 -3.30
CA GLY A 37 9.62 14.26 -3.15
C GLY A 37 10.69 13.98 -4.20
N THR A 38 10.71 12.77 -4.76
CA THR A 38 11.63 12.36 -5.85
C THR A 38 11.19 12.88 -7.22
N ARG A 39 10.07 13.60 -7.34
CA ARG A 39 9.62 14.27 -8.57
C ARG A 39 9.99 15.77 -8.66
N PRO A 40 11.14 16.27 -8.16
CA PRO A 40 11.39 17.71 -8.11
C PRO A 40 11.15 18.36 -9.47
N SER A 41 10.79 19.65 -9.47
CA SER A 41 10.24 20.46 -10.56
C SER A 41 11.08 20.56 -11.85
N SER A 42 12.12 19.75 -12.00
CA SER A 42 12.95 19.62 -13.18
C SER A 42 12.59 18.36 -14.00
N PRO A 43 12.85 18.35 -15.31
CA PRO A 43 12.58 17.20 -16.16
C PRO A 43 13.24 15.90 -15.67
N GLU A 44 14.45 15.99 -15.11
CA GLU A 44 15.25 14.84 -14.69
C GLU A 44 14.62 14.10 -13.49
N GLY A 45 14.06 14.85 -12.53
CA GLY A 45 13.37 14.28 -11.38
C GLY A 45 12.11 13.52 -11.78
N PHE A 46 11.36 14.05 -12.75
CA PHE A 46 10.19 13.35 -13.29
C PHE A 46 10.57 12.09 -14.06
N GLU A 47 11.61 12.14 -14.89
CA GLU A 47 12.12 10.96 -15.60
C GLU A 47 12.60 9.87 -14.65
N GLN A 48 13.29 10.23 -13.57
CA GLN A 48 13.74 9.27 -12.56
C GLN A 48 12.55 8.60 -11.86
N ALA A 49 11.55 9.37 -11.43
CA ALA A 49 10.34 8.81 -10.83
C ALA A 49 9.57 7.91 -11.81
N SER A 50 9.49 8.31 -13.08
CA SER A 50 8.87 7.53 -14.15
C SER A 50 9.61 6.21 -14.39
N ALA A 51 10.95 6.23 -14.39
CA ALA A 51 11.77 5.03 -14.51
C ALA A 51 11.55 4.07 -13.33
N ILE A 52 11.47 4.59 -12.10
CA ILE A 52 11.14 3.79 -10.90
C ILE A 52 9.74 3.17 -11.05
N MET A 53 8.74 3.94 -11.51
CA MET A 53 7.38 3.45 -11.77
C MET A 53 7.30 2.50 -12.97
N GLY A 54 8.31 2.45 -13.83
CA GLY A 54 8.36 1.55 -14.97
C GLY A 54 8.49 0.08 -14.57
N SER A 55 9.13 -0.20 -13.43
CA SER A 55 9.38 -1.55 -12.93
C SER A 55 8.11 -2.28 -12.52
N PHE A 56 7.95 -3.53 -12.97
CA PHE A 56 6.84 -4.39 -12.58
C PHE A 56 6.71 -4.55 -11.06
N PHE A 57 7.84 -4.73 -10.37
CA PHE A 57 7.85 -4.89 -8.92
C PHE A 57 7.29 -3.66 -8.20
N VAL A 58 7.66 -2.46 -8.67
CA VAL A 58 7.19 -1.21 -8.09
C VAL A 58 5.72 -0.97 -8.41
N LYS A 59 5.27 -1.29 -9.63
CA LYS A 59 3.84 -1.27 -9.98
C LYS A 59 3.03 -2.23 -9.10
N PHE A 60 3.55 -3.41 -8.78
CA PHE A 60 2.90 -4.36 -7.89
C PHE A 60 2.78 -3.83 -6.46
N ILE A 61 3.84 -3.21 -5.92
CA ILE A 61 3.78 -2.55 -4.62
C ILE A 61 2.76 -1.40 -4.64
N MET A 62 2.77 -0.57 -5.67
CA MET A 62 1.84 0.55 -5.82
C MET A 62 0.38 0.06 -5.87
N TRP A 63 0.12 -1.01 -6.62
CA TRP A 63 -1.19 -1.66 -6.65
C TRP A 63 -1.61 -2.20 -5.28
N GLY A 64 -0.69 -2.81 -4.53
CA GLY A 64 -0.93 -3.27 -3.16
C GLY A 64 -1.27 -2.12 -2.20
N ILE A 65 -0.55 -1.00 -2.29
CA ILE A 65 -0.83 0.22 -1.54
C ILE A 65 -2.24 0.74 -1.84
N LEU A 66 -2.58 0.87 -3.12
CA LEU A 66 -3.90 1.38 -3.54
C LEU A 66 -5.04 0.45 -3.10
N THR A 67 -4.81 -0.87 -3.17
CA THR A 67 -5.79 -1.88 -2.72
C THR A 67 -5.98 -1.83 -1.20
N ALA A 68 -4.90 -1.72 -0.43
CA ALA A 68 -4.97 -1.58 1.02
C ALA A 68 -5.69 -0.28 1.42
N LEU A 69 -5.39 0.83 0.74
CA LEU A 69 -6.08 2.10 0.95
C LEU A 69 -7.57 1.97 0.64
N ALA A 70 -7.94 1.40 -0.51
CA ALA A 70 -9.32 1.19 -0.91
C ALA A 70 -10.10 0.27 0.05
N TYR A 71 -9.43 -0.71 0.67
CA TYR A 71 -10.04 -1.57 1.68
C TYR A 71 -10.17 -0.89 3.05
N HIS A 72 -9.29 0.06 3.36
CA HIS A 72 -9.29 0.77 4.63
C HIS A 72 -10.36 1.86 4.70
N VAL A 73 -10.57 2.61 3.61
CA VAL A 73 -11.58 3.67 3.51
C VAL A 73 -12.98 3.07 3.48
#